data_AF-A0A539EMD6-F1
#
_entry.id   AF-A0A539EMD6-F1
#
_cell.length_a   1.000
_cell.length_b   1.000
_cell.length_c   1.000
_cell.angle_alpha   90.00
_cell.angle_beta   90.00
_cell.angle_gamma   90.00
#
_symmetry.space_group_name_H-M   'P 1'
#
loop_
_entity.id
_entity.type
_entity.pdbx_description
1 polymer ?
#
loop_
_entity_poly.entity_id
_entity_poly.type
_entity_poly.pdbx_seq_one_letter_code
_entity_poly.pdbx_strand_id
1 'polypeptide(L)'
;MAKSSVMDPETVVDQAQKGMEICLEAQVKAEETYEAALADLFDAAQSTLRQARTTANSMQIGMPWAAAMKPMTDQLVDLQEKALENARTASKTAFENYRRNVAEPMRKLSRESSAKLKGR
;
A
#
# COMPACT_ATOMS: atom_id res chain seq x y z
N MET A 1 15.86 23.66 47.20
CA MET A 1 16.65 23.00 46.15
C MET A 1 15.81 21.90 45.53
N ALA A 2 15.28 22.11 44.33
CA ALA A 2 14.54 21.08 43.60
C ALA A 2 15.54 20.01 43.17
N LYS A 3 15.43 18.79 43.71
CA LYS A 3 16.16 17.64 43.18
C LYS A 3 15.67 17.42 41.76
N SER A 4 16.55 17.60 40.79
CA SER A 4 16.33 17.16 39.41
C SER A 4 15.91 15.69 39.48
N SER A 5 14.65 15.42 39.15
CA SER A 5 14.10 14.07 39.06
C SER A 5 14.70 13.43 37.82
N VAL A 6 15.96 13.03 37.92
CA VAL A 6 16.61 12.21 36.90
C VAL A 6 15.81 10.91 36.86
N MET A 7 15.14 10.69 35.74
CA MET A 7 14.35 9.49 35.50
C MET A 7 15.25 8.26 35.66
N ASP A 8 14.78 7.27 36.41
CA ASP A 8 15.54 6.06 36.64
C ASP A 8 15.86 5.37 35.29
N PRO A 9 17.11 4.94 35.04
CA PRO A 9 17.50 4.27 33.80
C PRO A 9 16.57 3.13 33.37
N GLU A 10 16.01 2.38 34.33
CA GLU A 10 15.03 1.32 34.03
C GLU A 10 13.74 1.89 33.43
N THR A 11 13.28 3.04 33.92
CA THR A 11 12.07 3.71 33.40
C THR A 11 12.30 4.24 31.99
N VAL A 12 13.50 4.72 31.68
CA VAL A 12 13.87 5.19 30.33
C VAL A 12 13.89 4.03 29.33
N VAL A 13 14.45 2.87 29.72
CA VAL A 13 14.47 1.67 28.88
C VAL A 13 13.05 1.15 28.62
N ASP A 14 12.21 1.07 29.65
CA ASP A 14 10.84 0.58 29.52
C ASP A 14 9.97 1.49 28.63
N GLN A 15 10.14 2.83 28.75
CA GLN A 15 9.49 3.79 27.85
C GLN A 15 10.00 3.70 26.40
N ALA A 16 11.31 3.51 26.20
CA ALA A 16 11.89 3.36 24.88
C ALA A 16 11.39 2.08 24.17
N GLN A 17 11.22 0.98 24.92
CA GLN A 17 10.66 -0.27 24.39
C GLN A 17 9.20 -0.12 23.98
N LYS A 18 8.36 0.45 24.85
CA LYS A 18 6.96 0.77 24.53
C LYS A 18 6.85 1.68 23.31
N GLY A 19 7.70 2.70 23.23
CA GLY A 19 7.76 3.59 22.06
C GLY A 19 8.12 2.85 20.77
N MET A 20 9.08 1.91 20.83
CA MET A 20 9.43 1.05 19.70
C MET A 20 8.27 0.14 19.27
N GLU A 21 7.57 -0.48 20.22
CA GLU A 21 6.41 -1.33 19.91
C GLU A 21 5.30 -0.54 19.21
N ILE A 22 4.98 0.66 19.71
CA ILE A 22 4.00 1.56 19.08
C ILE A 22 4.44 1.93 17.66
N CYS A 23 5.72 2.24 17.45
CA CYS A 23 6.22 2.56 16.11
C CYS A 23 6.12 1.37 15.14
N LEU A 24 6.39 0.15 15.62
CA LEU A 24 6.28 -1.07 14.81
C LEU A 24 4.82 -1.35 14.44
N GLU A 25 3.89 -1.20 15.39
CA GLU A 25 2.45 -1.34 15.13
C GLU A 25 1.94 -0.28 14.15
N ALA A 26 2.36 0.97 14.32
CA ALA A 26 2.03 2.05 13.40
C ALA A 26 2.56 1.77 11.98
N GLN A 27 3.78 1.23 11.85
CA GLN A 27 4.34 0.84 10.57
C GLN A 27 3.54 -0.29 9.90
N VAL A 28 3.16 -1.33 10.66
CA VAL A 28 2.31 -2.42 10.15
C VAL A 28 0.97 -1.88 9.66
N LYS A 29 0.33 -1.01 10.45
CA LYS A 29 -0.96 -0.43 10.07
C LYS A 29 -0.85 0.48 8.85
N ALA A 30 0.25 1.23 8.73
CA ALA A 30 0.53 2.04 7.54
C ALA A 30 0.71 1.17 6.28
N GLU A 31 1.40 0.03 6.41
CA GLU A 31 1.56 -0.96 5.34
C GLU A 31 0.22 -1.57 4.91
N GLU A 32 -0.62 -1.98 5.85
CA GLU A 32 -1.97 -2.50 5.55
C GLU A 32 -2.86 -1.46 4.88
N THR A 33 -2.82 -0.21 5.36
CA THR A 33 -3.58 0.90 4.77
C THR A 33 -3.11 1.20 3.35
N TYR A 34 -1.80 1.16 3.11
CA TYR A 34 -1.21 1.37 1.79
C TYR A 34 -1.63 0.28 0.81
N GLU A 35 -1.60 -0.99 1.24
CA GLU A 35 -2.04 -2.12 0.43
C GLU A 35 -3.53 -2.04 0.07
N ALA A 36 -4.38 -1.71 1.05
CA ALA A 36 -5.81 -1.50 0.82
C ALA A 36 -6.07 -0.33 -0.13
N ALA A 37 -5.41 0.81 0.07
CA ALA A 37 -5.56 1.98 -0.79
C ALA A 37 -5.12 1.70 -2.24
N LEU A 38 -4.03 0.94 -2.43
CA LEU A 38 -3.62 0.50 -3.76
C LEU A 38 -4.67 -0.40 -4.43
N ALA A 39 -5.24 -1.36 -3.69
CA ALA A 39 -6.28 -2.22 -4.20
C ALA A 39 -7.52 -1.42 -4.65
N ASP A 40 -7.98 -0.49 -3.81
CA ASP A 40 -9.12 0.39 -4.10
C ASP A 40 -8.86 1.25 -5.35
N LEU A 41 -7.65 1.79 -5.51
CA LEU A 41 -7.27 2.58 -6.68
C LEU A 41 -7.33 1.75 -7.98
N PHE A 42 -6.82 0.52 -7.96
CA PHE A 42 -6.89 -0.36 -9.13
C PHE A 42 -8.33 -0.77 -9.46
N ASP A 43 -9.13 -1.08 -8.45
CA ASP A 43 -10.54 -1.44 -8.65
C ASP A 43 -11.36 -0.25 -9.17
N ALA A 44 -11.10 0.96 -8.66
CA ALA A 44 -11.70 2.20 -9.16
C ALA A 44 -11.29 2.47 -10.62
N ALA A 45 -10.00 2.36 -10.96
CA ALA A 45 -9.52 2.54 -12.32
C ALA A 45 -10.15 1.54 -13.30
N GLN A 46 -10.25 0.26 -12.91
CA GLN A 46 -10.90 -0.77 -13.71
C GLN A 46 -12.40 -0.50 -13.89
N SER A 47 -13.08 -0.03 -12.83
CA SER A 47 -14.49 0.38 -12.91
C SER A 47 -14.68 1.54 -13.89
N THR A 48 -13.80 2.56 -13.85
CA THR A 48 -13.84 3.69 -14.78
C THR A 48 -13.65 3.25 -16.24
N LEU A 49 -12.73 2.31 -16.52
CA LEU A 49 -12.56 1.77 -17.87
C LEU A 49 -13.82 1.06 -18.39
N ARG A 50 -14.46 0.24 -17.55
CA ARG A 50 -15.71 -0.45 -17.90
C ARG A 50 -16.85 0.53 -18.18
N GLN A 51 -16.94 1.61 -17.40
CA GLN A 51 -17.91 2.68 -17.63
C GLN A 51 -17.65 3.42 -18.94
N ALA A 52 -16.38 3.74 -19.23
CA ALA A 52 -15.98 4.36 -20.48
C ALA A 52 -16.35 3.47 -21.69
N ARG A 53 -16.11 2.16 -21.61
CA ARG A 53 -16.52 1.18 -22.63
C ARG A 53 -18.03 1.16 -22.82
N THR A 54 -18.79 1.15 -21.73
CA THR A 54 -20.26 1.15 -21.77
C THR A 54 -20.80 2.42 -22.42
N THR A 55 -20.21 3.57 -22.10
CA THR A 55 -20.56 4.87 -22.66
C THR A 55 -20.21 4.94 -24.15
N ALA A 56 -19.04 4.42 -24.54
CA ALA A 56 -18.67 4.34 -25.94
C ALA A 56 -19.63 3.45 -26.74
N ASN A 57 -20.10 2.34 -26.15
CA ASN A 57 -21.09 1.46 -26.78
C ASN A 57 -22.47 2.10 -26.90
N SER A 58 -22.91 2.92 -25.93
CA SER A 58 -24.20 3.59 -26.03
C SER A 58 -24.22 4.67 -27.13
N MET A 59 -23.10 5.37 -27.33
CA MET A 59 -22.95 6.35 -28.43
C MET A 59 -23.07 5.72 -29.82
N GLN A 60 -22.69 4.44 -29.96
CA GLN A 60 -22.78 3.72 -31.24
C GLN A 60 -24.22 3.46 -31.69
N ILE A 61 -25.18 3.40 -30.76
CA ILE A 61 -26.59 3.12 -31.07
C ILE A 61 -27.23 4.29 -31.85
N GLY A 62 -26.69 5.51 -31.74
CA GLY A 62 -27.23 6.71 -32.40
C GLY A 62 -26.31 7.39 -33.41
N MET A 63 -25.03 7.00 -33.50
CA MET A 63 -24.02 7.71 -34.29
C MET A 63 -23.20 6.73 -35.17
N PRO A 64 -23.43 6.70 -36.50
CA PRO A 64 -22.72 5.78 -37.41
C PRO A 64 -21.19 5.94 -37.40
N TRP A 65 -20.68 7.17 -37.19
CA TRP A 65 -19.25 7.43 -37.08
C TRP A 65 -18.65 6.86 -35.79
N ALA A 66 -19.42 6.77 -34.70
CA ALA A 66 -18.98 6.17 -33.45
C ALA A 66 -18.90 4.64 -33.57
N ALA A 67 -19.81 4.03 -34.33
CA ALA A 67 -19.75 2.59 -34.65
C ALA A 67 -18.49 2.23 -35.47
N ALA A 68 -18.05 3.11 -36.37
CA ALA A 68 -16.81 2.92 -37.13
C ALA A 68 -15.55 2.98 -36.27
N MET A 69 -15.56 3.77 -35.19
CA MET A 69 -14.42 3.91 -34.25
C MET A 69 -14.35 2.79 -33.21
N LYS A 70 -15.41 1.97 -33.07
CA LYS A 70 -15.52 0.90 -32.09
C LYS A 70 -14.30 -0.03 -32.00
N PRO A 71 -13.75 -0.56 -33.12
CA PRO A 71 -12.61 -1.49 -33.05
C PRO A 71 -11.38 -0.84 -32.40
N MET A 72 -11.14 0.44 -32.70
CA MET A 72 -10.03 1.19 -32.13
C MET A 72 -10.25 1.45 -30.64
N THR A 73 -11.47 1.85 -30.24
CA THR A 73 -11.81 2.09 -28.84
C THR A 73 -11.73 0.81 -28.00
N ASP A 74 -12.24 -0.32 -28.50
CA ASP A 74 -12.14 -1.61 -27.81
C ASP A 74 -10.66 -2.02 -27.63
N GLN A 75 -9.83 -1.90 -28.68
CA GLN A 75 -8.40 -2.19 -28.58
C GLN A 75 -7.69 -1.32 -27.53
N LEU A 76 -8.01 -0.03 -27.46
CA LEU A 76 -7.44 0.88 -26.47
C LEU A 76 -7.87 0.51 -25.05
N VAL A 77 -9.14 0.18 -24.84
CA VAL A 77 -9.66 -0.23 -23.53
C VAL A 77 -9.03 -1.55 -23.09
N ASP A 78 -8.99 -2.56 -23.95
CA ASP A 78 -8.40 -3.87 -23.63
C ASP A 78 -6.90 -3.73 -23.31
N LEU A 79 -6.18 -2.84 -24.00
CA LEU A 79 -4.77 -2.54 -23.72
C LEU A 79 -4.60 -1.84 -22.37
N GLN A 80 -5.49 -0.92 -22.01
CA GLN A 80 -5.48 -0.25 -20.71
C GLN A 80 -5.85 -1.21 -19.56
N GLU A 81 -6.81 -2.11 -19.75
CA GLU A 81 -7.14 -3.15 -18.77
C GLU A 81 -5.93 -4.05 -18.48
N LYS A 82 -5.24 -4.51 -19.54
CA LYS A 82 -4.03 -5.31 -19.41
C LYS A 82 -2.89 -4.54 -18.73
N ALA A 83 -2.73 -3.26 -19.04
CA ALA A 83 -1.73 -2.41 -18.40
C ALA A 83 -2.02 -2.24 -16.90
N LEU A 84 -3.28 -2.05 -16.51
CA LEU A 84 -3.68 -1.97 -15.10
C LEU A 84 -3.43 -3.28 -14.36
N GLU A 85 -3.75 -4.42 -14.96
CA GLU A 85 -3.50 -5.74 -14.34
C GLU A 85 -2.00 -5.99 -14.12
N ASN A 86 -1.17 -5.66 -15.12
CA ASN A 86 0.28 -5.74 -14.99
C ASN A 86 0.81 -4.80 -13.91
N ALA A 87 0.31 -3.55 -13.85
CA ALA A 87 0.69 -2.58 -12.84
C ALA A 87 0.28 -3.05 -11.44
N ARG A 88 -0.91 -3.65 -11.27
CA ARG A 88 -1.38 -4.23 -10.01
C ARG A 88 -0.45 -5.34 -9.54
N THR A 89 -0.11 -6.28 -10.42
CA THR A 89 0.81 -7.37 -10.14
C THR A 89 2.20 -6.85 -9.75
N ALA A 90 2.76 -5.93 -10.55
CA ALA A 90 4.06 -5.33 -10.27
C ALA A 90 4.10 -4.60 -8.92
N SER A 91 3.04 -3.85 -8.60
CA SER A 91 2.91 -3.12 -7.33
C SER A 91 2.87 -4.08 -6.15
N LYS A 92 2.08 -5.16 -6.26
CA LYS A 92 2.00 -6.20 -5.23
C LYS A 92 3.35 -6.89 -5.01
N THR A 93 4.01 -7.31 -6.08
CA THR A 93 5.34 -7.92 -6.00
C THR A 93 6.38 -6.98 -5.39
N ALA A 94 6.37 -5.69 -5.77
CA ALA A 94 7.28 -4.71 -5.19
C ALA A 94 7.04 -4.54 -3.67
N PHE A 95 5.78 -4.51 -3.26
CA PHE A 95 5.41 -4.37 -1.86
C PHE A 95 5.75 -5.62 -1.02
N GLU A 96 5.50 -6.82 -1.56
CA GLU A 96 5.92 -8.09 -0.93
C GLU A 96 7.45 -8.15 -0.77
N ASN A 97 8.20 -7.71 -1.78
CA ASN A 97 9.65 -7.61 -1.72
C ASN A 97 10.12 -6.61 -0.66
N TYR A 98 9.47 -5.45 -0.55
CA TYR A 98 9.73 -4.49 0.52
C TYR A 98 9.49 -5.12 1.90
N ARG A 99 8.34 -5.79 2.10
CA ARG A 99 8.00 -6.42 3.38
C ARG A 99 9.05 -7.44 3.78
N ARG A 100 9.41 -8.34 2.87
CA ARG A 100 10.35 -9.43 3.12
C ARG A 100 11.79 -8.95 3.33
N ASN A 101 12.25 -7.98 2.52
CA ASN A 101 13.66 -7.61 2.49
C ASN A 101 14.01 -6.42 3.40
N VAL A 102 13.02 -5.61 3.77
CA VAL A 102 13.23 -4.38 4.56
C VAL A 102 12.42 -4.41 5.84
N ALA A 103 11.09 -4.51 5.75
CA ALA A 103 10.23 -4.33 6.93
C ALA A 103 10.41 -5.46 7.97
N GLU A 104 10.39 -6.72 7.54
CA GLU A 104 10.55 -7.89 8.43
C GLU A 104 11.93 -7.94 9.12
N PRO A 105 13.06 -7.78 8.41
CA PRO A 105 14.37 -7.69 9.04
C PRO A 105 14.48 -6.55 10.05
N MET A 106 13.94 -5.38 9.73
CA MET A 106 13.95 -4.23 10.65
C MET A 106 13.12 -4.49 11.91
N ARG A 107 11.95 -5.13 11.78
CA ARG A 107 11.14 -5.57 12.94
C ARG A 107 11.90 -6.56 13.81
N LYS A 108 12.59 -7.52 13.19
CA LYS A 108 13.40 -8.52 13.91
C LYS A 108 14.54 -7.85 14.68
N LEU A 109 15.31 -6.97 14.03
CA LEU A 109 16.39 -6.22 14.68
C LEU A 109 15.89 -5.35 15.83
N SER A 110 14.73 -4.70 15.67
CA SER A 110 14.10 -3.89 16.72
C SER A 110 13.72 -4.74 17.93
N ARG A 111 13.09 -5.91 17.71
CA ARG A 111 12.73 -6.86 18.77
C ARG A 111 13.97 -7.45 19.48
N GLU A 112 15.00 -7.81 18.73
CA GLU A 112 16.26 -8.31 19.29
C GLU A 112 16.99 -7.25 20.12
N SER A 113 16.99 -6.00 19.68
CA SER A 113 17.58 -4.88 20.41
C SER A 113 16.80 -4.58 21.70
N SER A 114 15.47 -4.62 21.62
CA SER A 114 14.59 -4.51 22.78
C SER A 114 14.86 -5.62 23.81
N ALA A 115 14.94 -6.89 23.37
CA ALA A 115 15.22 -8.02 24.25
C ALA A 115 16.58 -7.92 24.96
N LYS A 116 17.63 -7.45 24.26
CA LYS A 116 18.96 -7.21 24.85
C LYS A 116 18.95 -6.13 25.92
N LEU A 117 18.11 -5.10 25.77
CA LEU A 117 17.98 -4.03 26.77
C LEU A 117 17.25 -4.50 28.04
N LYS A 118 16.38 -5.50 27.94
CA LYS A 118 15.63 -6.05 29.10
C LYS A 118 16.43 -7.06 29.93
N GLY A 119 17.48 -7.64 29.36
CA GLY A 119 18.33 -8.64 30.03
C GLY A 119 19.59 -8.08 30.69
N ARG A 120 19.75 -6.75 30.75
CA ARG A 120 20.84 -6.05 31.45
C ARG A 120 20.26 -5.31 32.64
#